data_AF-A0A969GDZ0-F1
#
_entry.id   AF-A0A969GDZ0-F1
#
_cell.length_a   1.000
_cell.length_b   1.000
_cell.length_c   1.000
_cell.angle_alpha   90.00
_cell.angle_beta   90.00
_cell.angle_gamma   90.00
#
_symmetry.space_group_name_H-M   'P 1'
#
loop_
_entity.id
_entity.type
_entity.pdbx_description
1 polymer ?
#
loop_
_entity_poly.entity_id
_entity_poly.type
_entity_poly.pdbx_seq_one_letter_code
_entity_poly.pdbx_strand_id
1 'polypeptide(L)'
;MKLLFMSLRASQRRSNLKFTWRLLRHSLCSLLATTFLISCSSLDNLLATSTPIALTQTPPPTSTRIWFPASATPSPQPFSLTEKVATPEMRPNIGDILLEDDFSDSTLWDIASSNQASAEIDNNRLILSTQSQVYMLSLRHDLILSNFYAEMTAQPSICKGEDSYGLLIRASAATYYRFVLACNGTVRAERYSSGNRLILEGPFQSGDAPPGAPGNVRMGVWAMVKTCVSF
;
A
#
# COMPACT_ATOMS: atom_id res chain seq x y z
N MET A 1 -8.42 14.60 1.65
CA MET A 1 -9.35 14.93 0.56
C MET A 1 -10.61 15.51 1.20
N LYS A 2 -10.96 16.77 0.89
CA LYS A 2 -12.15 17.45 1.42
C LYS A 2 -13.37 16.94 0.68
N LEU A 3 -14.33 16.36 1.40
CA LEU A 3 -15.69 16.17 0.92
C LEU A 3 -16.63 16.98 1.81
N LEU A 4 -17.27 17.97 1.20
CA LEU A 4 -18.47 18.62 1.70
C LEU A 4 -19.59 17.57 1.73
N PHE A 5 -20.29 17.46 2.87
CA PHE A 5 -21.70 17.09 2.86
C PHE A 5 -22.51 17.98 3.79
N MET A 6 -23.73 18.14 3.35
CA MET A 6 -24.66 19.21 3.64
C MET A 6 -25.47 18.93 4.92
N SER A 7 -25.83 20.03 5.56
CA SER A 7 -26.62 20.20 6.78
C SER A 7 -27.90 19.35 6.86
N LEU A 8 -28.12 18.72 8.02
CA LEU A 8 -29.45 18.41 8.55
C LEU A 8 -29.61 19.12 9.90
N ARG A 9 -30.62 20.02 9.96
CA ARG A 9 -30.99 20.82 11.13
C ARG A 9 -31.72 19.96 12.16
N ALA A 10 -31.24 19.98 13.40
CA ALA A 10 -32.06 19.72 14.57
C ALA A 10 -32.21 21.03 15.36
N SER A 11 -33.46 21.39 15.62
CA SER A 11 -33.90 22.62 16.25
C SER A 11 -33.81 22.52 17.77
N GLN A 12 -33.12 23.48 18.41
CA GLN A 12 -33.38 23.81 19.82
C GLN A 12 -33.19 25.31 20.08
N ARG A 13 -34.03 25.81 20.98
CA ARG A 13 -34.53 27.19 21.08
C ARG A 13 -33.78 27.99 22.17
N ARG A 14 -33.63 29.31 21.93
CA ARG A 14 -33.19 30.42 22.84
C ARG A 14 -31.68 30.44 23.14
N SER A 15 -30.95 31.57 23.16
CA SER A 15 -31.28 32.99 23.43
C SER A 15 -30.23 33.94 22.80
N ASN A 16 -30.61 35.22 22.66
CA ASN A 16 -29.87 36.34 22.07
C ASN A 16 -28.48 36.65 22.69
N LEU A 17 -27.45 36.96 21.88
CA LEU A 17 -26.59 38.17 22.01
C LEU A 17 -25.43 38.24 20.98
N LYS A 18 -25.19 39.46 20.45
CA LYS A 18 -23.94 40.00 19.85
C LYS A 18 -23.63 39.70 18.37
N PHE A 19 -24.37 40.42 17.55
CA PHE A 19 -24.01 40.93 16.22
C PHE A 19 -22.90 42.02 16.36
N THR A 20 -22.14 42.30 15.27
CA THR A 20 -21.16 43.40 15.08
C THR A 20 -19.64 43.16 15.31
N TRP A 21 -18.99 42.15 14.70
CA TRP A 21 -17.50 42.12 14.62
C TRP A 21 -16.93 41.61 13.27
N ARG A 22 -17.77 41.26 12.29
CA ARG A 22 -17.33 40.58 11.04
C ARG A 22 -17.07 41.49 9.83
N LEU A 23 -17.48 42.76 9.87
CA LEU A 23 -17.43 43.64 8.69
C LEU A 23 -16.13 44.44 8.56
N LEU A 24 -15.34 44.59 9.64
CA LEU A 24 -14.11 45.39 9.62
C LEU A 24 -12.89 44.67 9.03
N ARG A 25 -12.91 43.33 8.97
CA ARG A 25 -11.74 42.50 8.62
C ARG A 25 -11.59 42.24 7.12
N HIS A 26 -12.67 42.39 6.34
CA HIS A 26 -12.65 42.14 4.89
C HIS A 26 -12.16 43.34 4.07
N SER A 27 -12.19 44.57 4.62
CA SER A 27 -11.77 45.76 3.88
C SER A 27 -10.24 45.93 3.78
N LEU A 28 -9.45 45.28 4.65
CA LEU A 28 -7.99 45.45 4.67
C LEU A 28 -7.23 44.50 3.74
N CYS A 29 -7.81 43.34 3.37
CA CYS A 29 -7.13 42.35 2.51
C CYS A 29 -7.19 42.66 1.01
N SER A 30 -8.09 43.54 0.55
CA SER A 30 -8.23 43.83 -0.88
C SER A 30 -7.19 44.81 -1.43
N LEU A 31 -6.55 45.62 -0.56
CA LEU A 31 -5.58 46.64 -1.01
C LEU A 31 -4.16 46.11 -1.25
N LEU A 32 -3.83 44.91 -0.77
CA LEU A 32 -2.49 44.32 -0.87
C LEU A 32 -2.26 43.48 -2.13
N ALA A 33 -3.30 43.23 -2.93
CA ALA A 33 -3.23 42.32 -4.08
C ALA A 33 -2.97 43.02 -5.43
N THR A 34 -2.94 44.35 -5.50
CA THR A 34 -2.85 45.10 -6.78
C THR A 34 -1.46 45.60 -7.16
N THR A 35 -0.41 45.31 -6.37
CA THR A 35 0.93 45.92 -6.56
C THR A 35 1.98 45.02 -7.24
N PHE A 36 1.64 43.82 -7.74
CA PHE A 36 2.66 42.83 -8.15
C PHE A 36 2.75 42.46 -9.64
N LEU A 37 2.13 43.19 -10.57
CA LEU A 37 2.15 42.84 -12.01
C LEU A 37 2.71 43.95 -12.91
N ILE A 38 3.94 44.39 -12.66
CA ILE A 38 4.71 45.22 -13.60
C ILE A 38 6.15 44.69 -13.69
N SER A 39 6.47 43.94 -14.74
CA SER A 39 7.84 43.84 -15.28
C SER A 39 7.77 43.46 -16.76
N CYS A 40 8.10 44.43 -17.62
CA CYS A 40 8.21 44.29 -19.06
C CYS A 40 9.45 43.49 -19.48
N SER A 41 9.32 42.88 -20.65
CA SER A 41 10.29 42.23 -21.51
C SER A 41 11.29 43.20 -22.17
N SER A 42 12.47 42.70 -22.53
CA SER A 42 13.17 43.13 -23.75
C SER A 42 14.05 42.01 -24.33
N LEU A 43 14.01 41.98 -25.66
CA LEU A 43 14.56 41.03 -26.61
C LEU A 43 15.75 41.72 -27.27
N ASP A 44 16.92 41.07 -27.39
CA ASP A 44 17.96 41.57 -28.29
C ASP A 44 18.58 40.44 -29.11
N ASN A 45 18.55 40.70 -30.41
CA ASN A 45 18.87 39.86 -31.54
C ASN A 45 19.97 40.62 -32.26
N LEU A 46 21.17 40.05 -32.46
CA LEU A 46 22.14 40.63 -33.39
C LEU A 46 22.79 39.59 -34.28
N LEU A 47 22.83 40.01 -35.55
CA LEU A 47 23.07 39.32 -36.79
C LEU A 47 24.57 39.09 -37.05
N ALA A 48 24.83 38.15 -37.96
CA ALA A 48 26.11 37.72 -38.49
C ALA A 48 26.95 38.83 -39.15
N THR A 49 28.28 38.68 -39.02
CA THR A 49 29.29 39.35 -39.83
C THR A 49 30.12 38.30 -40.56
N SER A 50 30.14 38.37 -41.89
CA SER A 50 30.93 37.53 -42.80
C SER A 50 32.21 38.25 -43.23
N THR A 51 33.38 37.58 -43.17
CA THR A 51 34.62 37.96 -43.88
C THR A 51 35.71 36.88 -43.65
N PRO A 52 36.80 36.79 -44.45
CA PRO A 52 36.90 36.18 -45.77
C PRO A 52 37.81 34.91 -45.76
N ILE A 53 37.76 34.14 -46.85
CA ILE A 53 38.55 32.90 -47.04
C ILE A 53 40.01 33.25 -47.36
N ALA A 54 40.95 32.68 -46.60
CA ALA A 54 42.37 32.59 -46.95
C ALA A 54 42.77 31.11 -47.03
N LEU A 55 43.21 30.68 -48.21
CA LEU A 55 43.84 29.37 -48.45
C LEU A 55 45.20 29.36 -47.76
N THR A 56 45.53 28.36 -46.93
CA THR A 56 46.93 27.96 -46.65
C THR A 56 47.02 26.65 -45.85
N GLN A 57 47.83 25.73 -46.41
CA GLN A 57 48.53 24.55 -45.85
C GLN A 57 47.76 23.27 -45.49
N THR A 58 48.20 22.20 -46.16
CA THR A 58 47.88 20.78 -45.92
C THR A 58 48.30 20.37 -44.50
N PRO A 59 47.38 19.84 -43.66
CA PRO A 59 47.75 19.33 -42.35
C PRO A 59 48.49 17.97 -42.47
N PRO A 60 49.45 17.67 -41.59
CA PRO A 60 50.00 16.31 -41.48
C PRO A 60 48.90 15.31 -41.07
N PRO A 61 49.03 14.00 -41.37
CA PRO A 61 47.98 13.03 -41.10
C PRO A 61 47.58 13.09 -39.62
N THR A 62 46.32 13.43 -39.40
CA THR A 62 45.71 13.59 -38.08
C THR A 62 45.67 12.23 -37.40
N SER A 63 46.10 12.15 -36.14
CA SER A 63 45.98 10.91 -35.38
C SER A 63 44.51 10.50 -35.33
N THR A 64 44.20 9.27 -35.77
CA THR A 64 42.84 8.76 -35.74
C THR A 64 42.43 8.61 -34.28
N ARG A 65 41.69 9.60 -33.77
CA ARG A 65 41.10 9.52 -32.44
C ARG A 65 40.08 8.38 -32.47
N ILE A 66 40.44 7.23 -31.93
CA ILE A 66 39.50 6.12 -31.71
C ILE A 66 38.52 6.58 -30.65
N TRP A 67 37.38 7.09 -31.10
CA TRP A 67 36.37 7.70 -30.24
C TRP A 67 35.67 6.67 -29.33
N PHE A 68 35.80 5.38 -29.68
CA PHE A 68 35.23 4.26 -28.96
C PHE A 68 36.20 3.08 -29.02
N PRO A 69 37.05 2.85 -28.00
CA PRO A 69 37.72 1.55 -27.90
C PRO A 69 36.65 0.46 -27.83
N ALA A 70 36.90 -0.70 -28.45
CA ALA A 70 35.99 -1.84 -28.32
C ALA A 70 35.88 -2.19 -26.84
N SER A 71 34.76 -1.82 -26.22
CA SER A 71 34.49 -2.16 -24.82
C SER A 71 34.16 -3.64 -24.75
N ALA A 72 34.75 -4.37 -23.80
CA ALA A 72 34.38 -5.75 -23.55
C ALA A 72 32.88 -5.78 -23.24
N THR A 73 32.10 -6.37 -24.16
CA THR A 73 30.68 -6.58 -23.92
C THR A 73 30.56 -7.53 -22.73
N PRO A 74 29.86 -7.16 -21.64
CA PRO A 74 29.62 -8.10 -20.55
C PRO A 74 28.95 -9.33 -21.14
N SER A 75 29.64 -10.46 -21.09
CA SER A 75 29.03 -11.74 -21.45
C SER A 75 27.78 -11.89 -20.57
N PRO A 76 26.58 -12.16 -21.14
CA PRO A 76 25.40 -12.38 -20.32
C PRO A 76 25.71 -13.53 -19.38
N GLN A 77 25.78 -13.22 -18.08
CA GLN A 77 25.86 -14.25 -17.07
C GLN A 77 24.64 -15.17 -17.30
N PRO A 78 24.83 -16.50 -17.34
CA PRO A 78 23.68 -17.38 -17.40
C PRO A 78 22.80 -17.03 -16.20
N PHE A 79 21.58 -16.59 -16.49
CA PHE A 79 20.57 -16.49 -15.47
C PHE A 79 20.45 -17.90 -14.90
N SER A 80 20.93 -18.12 -13.68
CA SER A 80 20.45 -19.27 -12.91
C SER A 80 18.97 -19.02 -12.76
N LEU A 81 18.19 -19.62 -13.66
CA LEU A 81 16.82 -19.99 -13.40
C LEU A 81 16.92 -20.96 -12.22
N THR A 82 17.05 -20.43 -11.01
CA THR A 82 16.52 -21.12 -9.85
C THR A 82 15.06 -21.24 -10.19
N GLU A 83 14.69 -22.38 -10.76
CA GLU A 83 13.32 -22.79 -10.93
C GLU A 83 12.71 -22.66 -9.54
N LYS A 84 11.98 -21.56 -9.31
CA LYS A 84 11.13 -21.45 -8.14
C LYS A 84 10.15 -22.58 -8.33
N VAL A 85 10.45 -23.73 -7.72
CA VAL A 85 9.56 -24.89 -7.71
C VAL A 85 8.21 -24.33 -7.31
N ALA A 86 7.24 -24.41 -8.22
CA ALA A 86 5.89 -23.97 -7.93
C ALA A 86 5.50 -24.61 -6.61
N THR A 87 4.97 -23.82 -5.67
CA THR A 87 4.50 -24.32 -4.39
C THR A 87 3.67 -25.56 -4.68
N PRO A 88 4.06 -26.76 -4.17
CA PRO A 88 3.36 -27.99 -4.47
C PRO A 88 1.87 -27.79 -4.26
N GLU A 89 1.04 -28.29 -5.17
CA GLU A 89 -0.40 -28.12 -5.02
C GLU A 89 -0.86 -28.89 -3.78
N MET A 90 -1.11 -28.15 -2.70
CA MET A 90 -1.49 -28.66 -1.39
C MET A 90 -2.99 -28.54 -1.18
N ARG A 91 -3.79 -28.74 -2.25
CA ARG A 91 -5.24 -28.99 -2.15
C ARG A 91 -5.54 -30.49 -2.18
N PRO A 92 -5.15 -31.32 -1.18
CA PRO A 92 -5.63 -32.68 -1.12
C PRO A 92 -7.13 -32.63 -0.81
N ASN A 93 -7.94 -32.89 -1.83
CA ASN A 93 -9.38 -33.14 -1.72
C ASN A 93 -10.08 -32.14 -0.78
N ILE A 94 -10.20 -30.87 -1.20
CA ILE A 94 -11.00 -29.85 -0.49
C ILE A 94 -12.36 -30.50 -0.22
N GLY A 95 -12.62 -30.78 1.06
CA GLY A 95 -13.86 -31.41 1.50
C GLY A 95 -15.04 -30.46 1.35
N ASP A 96 -16.13 -30.77 2.04
CA ASP A 96 -17.32 -29.92 2.01
C ASP A 96 -17.02 -28.52 2.57
N ILE A 97 -17.71 -27.52 2.01
CA ILE A 97 -17.65 -26.14 2.52
C ILE A 97 -18.29 -26.11 3.91
N LEU A 98 -17.47 -25.89 4.94
CA LEU A 98 -17.94 -25.79 6.32
C LEU A 98 -18.55 -24.42 6.63
N LEU A 99 -18.04 -23.38 5.98
CA LEU A 99 -18.48 -22.01 6.12
C LEU A 99 -18.14 -21.22 4.86
N GLU A 100 -19.10 -20.43 4.39
CA GLU A 100 -18.91 -19.34 3.45
C GLU A 100 -19.50 -18.08 4.08
N ASP A 101 -18.79 -16.96 3.97
CA ASP A 101 -19.19 -15.68 4.57
C ASP A 101 -19.02 -14.56 3.55
N ASP A 102 -20.12 -13.86 3.29
CA ASP A 102 -20.19 -12.70 2.41
C ASP A 102 -20.20 -11.37 3.19
N PHE A 103 -19.94 -11.41 4.50
CA PHE A 103 -19.99 -10.28 5.42
C PHE A 103 -21.35 -9.54 5.42
N SER A 104 -22.45 -10.25 5.20
CA SER A 104 -23.81 -9.68 5.32
C SER A 104 -24.24 -9.45 6.77
N ASP A 105 -23.74 -10.26 7.71
CA ASP A 105 -24.08 -10.16 9.14
C ASP A 105 -22.91 -9.60 9.94
N SER A 106 -23.04 -8.34 10.37
CA SER A 106 -22.02 -7.68 11.18
C SER A 106 -21.92 -8.20 12.61
N THR A 107 -22.94 -8.90 13.12
CA THR A 107 -22.97 -9.38 14.51
C THR A 107 -22.04 -10.57 14.74
N LEU A 108 -21.57 -11.19 13.66
CA LEU A 108 -20.65 -12.31 13.69
C LEU A 108 -19.19 -11.86 13.83
N TRP A 109 -18.87 -10.58 13.67
CA TRP A 109 -17.50 -10.07 13.61
C TRP A 109 -17.23 -9.00 14.68
N ASP A 110 -15.98 -8.93 15.15
CA ASP A 110 -15.51 -7.82 15.98
C ASP A 110 -15.53 -6.52 15.18
N ILE A 111 -16.45 -5.64 15.52
CA ILE A 111 -16.56 -4.27 14.99
C ILE A 111 -16.12 -3.30 16.08
N ALA A 112 -15.18 -2.43 15.76
CA ALA A 112 -14.63 -1.46 16.70
C ALA A 112 -14.10 -0.23 15.99
N SER A 113 -14.14 0.92 16.66
CA SER A 113 -13.72 2.19 16.09
C SER A 113 -12.99 3.03 17.14
N SER A 114 -11.94 3.70 16.69
CA SER A 114 -11.11 4.63 17.46
C SER A 114 -10.62 5.75 16.55
N ASN A 115 -9.90 6.71 17.13
CA ASN A 115 -9.21 7.75 16.34
C ASN A 115 -8.07 7.20 15.48
N GLN A 116 -7.52 6.02 15.79
CA GLN A 116 -6.33 5.47 15.14
C GLN A 116 -6.61 4.26 14.24
N ALA A 117 -7.72 3.57 14.46
CA ALA A 117 -8.10 2.38 13.71
C ALA A 117 -9.60 2.11 13.79
N SER A 118 -10.14 1.47 12.75
CA SER A 118 -11.52 0.99 12.71
C SER A 118 -11.64 -0.34 11.97
N ALA A 119 -12.62 -1.13 12.40
CA ALA A 119 -13.16 -2.29 11.70
C ALA A 119 -14.66 -2.06 11.57
N GLU A 120 -15.16 -2.13 10.35
CA GLU A 120 -16.58 -1.96 10.03
C GLU A 120 -16.98 -2.95 8.94
N ILE A 121 -18.28 -3.27 8.88
CA ILE A 121 -18.85 -4.02 7.76
C ILE A 121 -19.72 -3.06 6.97
N ASP A 122 -19.43 -2.93 5.68
CA ASP A 122 -20.19 -2.13 4.73
C ASP A 122 -20.16 -2.79 3.36
N ASN A 123 -21.28 -2.75 2.64
CA ASN A 123 -21.41 -3.33 1.30
C ASN A 123 -20.84 -4.76 1.18
N ASN A 124 -21.19 -5.66 2.11
CA ASN A 124 -20.75 -7.06 2.12
C ASN A 124 -19.21 -7.21 2.18
N ARG A 125 -18.56 -6.30 2.91
CA ARG A 125 -17.10 -6.30 3.10
C ARG A 125 -16.75 -5.92 4.52
N LEU A 126 -15.85 -6.69 5.12
CA LEU A 126 -15.12 -6.25 6.30
C LEU A 126 -14.02 -5.27 5.90
N ILE A 127 -14.16 -4.02 6.33
CA ILE A 127 -13.25 -2.91 6.05
C ILE A 127 -12.41 -2.65 7.31
N LEU A 128 -11.09 -2.79 7.16
CA LEU A 128 -10.13 -2.45 8.21
C LEU A 128 -9.36 -1.20 7.80
N SER A 129 -9.32 -0.21 8.68
CA SER A 129 -8.54 1.03 8.52
C SER A 129 -7.62 1.24 9.71
N THR A 130 -6.38 1.63 9.45
CA THR A 130 -5.40 1.93 10.50
C THR A 130 -4.57 3.16 10.15
N GLN A 131 -4.08 3.84 11.17
CA GLN A 131 -2.96 4.76 11.06
C GLN A 131 -1.64 3.97 11.02
N SER A 132 -0.56 4.68 10.65
CA SER A 132 0.79 4.11 10.68
C SER A 132 1.13 3.54 12.06
N GLN A 133 1.79 2.38 12.08
CA GLN A 133 2.23 1.67 13.29
C GLN A 133 1.11 1.15 14.20
N VAL A 134 -0.15 1.16 13.74
CA VAL A 134 -1.30 0.62 14.47
C VAL A 134 -1.83 -0.61 13.76
N TYR A 135 -2.21 -1.63 14.53
CA TYR A 135 -2.85 -2.84 14.02
C TYR A 135 -4.34 -2.84 14.37
N MET A 136 -5.17 -3.19 13.40
CA MET A 136 -6.57 -3.54 13.60
C MET A 136 -6.77 -5.02 13.32
N LEU A 137 -7.53 -5.69 14.17
CA LEU A 137 -7.95 -7.07 13.98
C LEU A 137 -9.47 -7.13 14.11
N SER A 138 -10.08 -8.06 13.40
CA SER A 138 -11.48 -8.41 13.57
C SER A 138 -11.59 -9.93 13.55
N LEU A 139 -12.21 -10.51 14.58
CA LEU A 139 -12.40 -11.96 14.72
C LEU A 139 -13.89 -12.30 14.57
N ARG A 140 -14.16 -13.50 14.06
CA ARG A 140 -15.51 -14.03 13.97
C ARG A 140 -15.94 -14.76 15.26
N HIS A 141 -17.19 -14.62 15.69
CA HIS A 141 -17.72 -15.02 17.01
C HIS A 141 -18.54 -16.32 17.06
N ASP A 142 -18.32 -17.29 16.19
CA ASP A 142 -19.16 -18.51 16.19
C ASP A 142 -18.46 -19.72 15.57
N LEU A 143 -17.15 -19.63 15.35
CA LEU A 143 -16.41 -20.58 14.54
C LEU A 143 -15.20 -21.14 15.29
N ILE A 144 -15.28 -22.42 15.64
CA ILE A 144 -14.16 -23.17 16.22
C ILE A 144 -13.82 -24.32 15.28
N LEU A 145 -12.70 -24.17 14.56
CA LEU A 145 -12.20 -25.17 13.62
C LEU A 145 -10.86 -25.73 14.08
N SER A 146 -10.68 -27.05 13.95
CA SER A 146 -9.42 -27.73 14.24
C SER A 146 -8.55 -27.81 12.99
N ASN A 147 -8.81 -28.77 12.10
CA ASN A 147 -8.14 -28.93 10.81
C ASN A 147 -9.03 -28.32 9.71
N PHE A 148 -8.50 -27.38 8.95
CA PHE A 148 -9.26 -26.71 7.91
C PHE A 148 -8.37 -26.06 6.86
N TYR A 149 -8.94 -25.84 5.69
CA TYR A 149 -8.43 -24.92 4.68
C TYR A 149 -9.33 -23.67 4.69
N ALA A 150 -8.74 -22.48 4.75
CA ALA A 150 -9.46 -21.23 4.71
C ALA A 150 -8.92 -20.35 3.59
N GLU A 151 -9.82 -19.67 2.89
CA GLU A 151 -9.48 -18.68 1.88
C GLU A 151 -10.13 -17.34 2.21
N MET A 152 -9.40 -16.26 1.96
CA MET A 152 -9.91 -14.89 2.09
C MET A 152 -9.36 -14.05 0.96
N THR A 153 -10.21 -13.18 0.41
CA THR A 153 -9.79 -12.20 -0.60
C THR A 153 -9.59 -10.84 0.05
N ALA A 154 -8.35 -10.33 0.04
CA ALA A 154 -8.01 -9.01 0.54
C ALA A 154 -7.86 -8.01 -0.61
N GLN A 155 -8.40 -6.81 -0.41
CA GLN A 155 -8.36 -5.70 -1.38
C GLN A 155 -7.76 -4.45 -0.74
N PRO A 156 -6.43 -4.39 -0.53
CA PRO A 156 -5.80 -3.22 0.04
C PRO A 156 -5.99 -1.99 -0.87
N SER A 157 -6.61 -0.94 -0.34
CA SER A 157 -6.78 0.35 -1.01
C SER A 157 -5.60 1.30 -0.77
N ILE A 158 -4.94 1.17 0.38
CA ILE A 158 -3.72 1.88 0.79
C ILE A 158 -2.78 0.88 1.44
N CYS A 159 -1.57 0.73 0.89
CA CYS A 159 -0.59 -0.28 1.31
C CYS A 159 0.77 0.15 0.77
N LYS A 160 1.74 0.50 1.64
CA LYS A 160 3.09 0.91 1.19
C LYS A 160 4.19 0.39 2.11
N GLY A 161 5.34 0.04 1.51
CA GLY A 161 6.52 -0.39 2.25
C GLY A 161 6.22 -1.58 3.17
N GLU A 162 6.42 -1.40 4.47
CA GLU A 162 6.24 -2.43 5.50
C GLU A 162 4.81 -2.54 6.05
N ASP A 163 3.86 -1.76 5.53
CA ASP A 163 2.45 -1.97 5.82
C ASP A 163 2.07 -3.41 5.48
N SER A 164 1.13 -3.99 6.24
CA SER A 164 0.80 -5.40 6.07
C SER A 164 -0.65 -5.71 6.39
N TYR A 165 -1.15 -6.75 5.73
CA TYR A 165 -2.49 -7.29 5.88
C TYR A 165 -2.39 -8.82 5.83
N GLY A 166 -3.45 -9.52 6.21
CA GLY A 166 -3.38 -10.98 6.24
C GLY A 166 -4.55 -11.63 6.94
N LEU A 167 -4.42 -12.96 7.10
CA LEU A 167 -5.42 -13.81 7.72
C LEU A 167 -4.94 -14.22 9.13
N LEU A 168 -5.86 -14.23 10.09
CA LEU A 168 -5.65 -14.78 11.42
C LEU A 168 -6.18 -16.20 11.49
N ILE A 169 -5.41 -17.11 12.10
CA ILE A 169 -5.71 -18.54 12.15
C ILE A 169 -5.70 -18.99 13.61
N ARG A 170 -6.72 -19.77 13.99
CA ARG A 170 -6.93 -20.27 15.37
C ARG A 170 -6.78 -19.14 16.39
N ALA A 171 -7.55 -18.09 16.17
CA ALA A 171 -7.35 -16.82 16.83
C ALA A 171 -8.24 -16.62 18.06
N SER A 172 -7.68 -15.97 19.05
CA SER A 172 -8.33 -15.42 20.24
C SER A 172 -7.78 -14.00 20.47
N ALA A 173 -8.37 -13.24 21.38
CA ALA A 173 -7.91 -11.88 21.68
C ALA A 173 -6.40 -11.81 22.08
N ALA A 174 -5.85 -12.86 22.69
CA ALA A 174 -4.47 -12.87 23.19
C ALA A 174 -3.50 -13.74 22.39
N THR A 175 -3.99 -14.74 21.66
CA THR A 175 -3.15 -15.72 20.98
C THR A 175 -3.71 -16.07 19.60
N TYR A 176 -2.85 -16.05 18.58
CA TYR A 176 -3.24 -16.33 17.21
C TYR A 176 -2.02 -16.59 16.32
N TYR A 177 -2.23 -17.30 15.22
CA TYR A 177 -1.29 -17.38 14.11
C TYR A 177 -1.68 -16.35 13.05
N ARG A 178 -0.71 -15.79 12.35
CA ARG A 178 -0.95 -14.85 11.25
C ARG A 178 -0.21 -15.31 10.02
N PHE A 179 -0.93 -15.33 8.90
CA PHE A 179 -0.33 -15.35 7.59
C PHE A 179 -0.35 -13.91 7.06
N VAL A 180 0.84 -13.33 6.85
CA VAL A 180 1.00 -11.89 6.63
C VAL A 180 1.62 -11.63 5.27
N LEU A 181 1.00 -10.73 4.52
CA LEU A 181 1.51 -10.16 3.28
C LEU A 181 1.89 -8.71 3.56
N ALA A 182 3.13 -8.36 3.23
CA ALA A 182 3.61 -6.99 3.32
C ALA A 182 3.58 -6.32 1.94
N CYS A 183 3.33 -5.00 1.93
CA CYS A 183 3.23 -4.22 0.70
C CYS A 183 4.57 -4.07 -0.05
N ASN A 184 5.67 -4.59 0.51
CA ASN A 184 6.99 -4.70 -0.13
C ASN A 184 7.17 -6.01 -0.93
N GLY A 185 6.13 -6.84 -1.04
CA GLY A 185 6.15 -8.10 -1.78
C GLY A 185 6.63 -9.31 -0.98
N THR A 186 6.82 -9.16 0.33
CA THR A 186 7.19 -10.28 1.20
C THR A 186 5.99 -10.92 1.87
N VAL A 187 6.11 -12.22 2.13
CA VAL A 187 5.17 -12.98 2.93
C VAL A 187 5.87 -13.62 4.11
N ARG A 188 5.15 -13.79 5.21
CA ARG A 188 5.65 -14.44 6.43
C ARG A 188 4.53 -15.12 7.20
N ALA A 189 4.90 -16.10 8.00
CA ALA A 189 4.03 -16.70 9.00
C ALA A 189 4.57 -16.38 10.40
N GLU A 190 3.69 -15.93 11.30
CA GLU A 190 4.06 -15.58 12.67
C GLU A 190 3.03 -16.11 13.68
N ARG A 191 3.50 -16.36 14.89
CA ARG A 191 2.66 -16.61 16.06
C ARG A 191 2.71 -15.40 16.96
N TYR A 192 1.55 -14.91 17.36
CA TYR A 192 1.40 -13.93 18.41
C TYR A 192 0.88 -14.61 19.68
N SER A 193 1.50 -14.31 20.82
CA SER A 193 1.08 -14.83 22.12
C SER A 193 1.37 -13.80 23.21
N SER A 194 0.33 -13.19 23.74
CA SER A 194 0.38 -12.29 24.91
C SER A 194 1.46 -11.20 24.79
N GLY A 195 1.49 -10.49 23.66
CA GLY A 195 2.48 -9.42 23.40
C GLY A 195 3.76 -9.90 22.72
N ASN A 196 4.03 -11.22 22.70
CA ASN A 196 5.22 -11.77 22.07
C ASN A 196 4.92 -12.20 20.63
N ARG A 197 5.74 -11.72 19.70
CA ARG A 197 5.69 -12.11 18.29
C ARG A 197 6.86 -13.05 17.98
N LEU A 198 6.55 -14.25 17.51
CA LEU A 198 7.50 -15.24 17.03
C LEU A 198 7.31 -15.44 15.53
N ILE A 199 8.36 -15.22 14.73
CA ILE A 199 8.35 -15.56 13.30
C ILE A 199 8.50 -17.07 13.18
N LEU A 200 7.56 -17.71 12.50
CA LEU A 200 7.58 -19.15 12.23
C LEU A 200 8.26 -19.44 10.89
N GLU A 201 8.05 -18.58 9.90
CA GLU A 201 8.60 -18.71 8.55
C GLU A 201 8.72 -17.32 7.89
N GLY A 202 9.79 -17.11 7.11
CA GLY A 202 10.05 -15.87 6.36
C GLY A 202 10.66 -14.72 7.17
N PRO A 203 10.65 -13.47 6.66
CA PRO A 203 10.00 -13.03 5.41
C PRO A 203 10.72 -13.47 4.14
N PHE A 204 9.97 -13.84 3.10
CA PHE A 204 10.50 -14.17 1.77
C PHE A 204 9.69 -13.50 0.65
N GLN A 205 10.34 -13.25 -0.49
CA GLN A 205 9.73 -12.60 -1.65
C GLN A 205 8.78 -13.54 -2.38
N SER A 206 7.52 -13.12 -2.55
CA SER A 206 6.48 -13.90 -3.25
C SER A 206 5.89 -13.12 -4.42
N GLY A 207 5.71 -13.79 -5.56
CA GLY A 207 4.99 -13.22 -6.70
C GLY A 207 3.49 -13.06 -6.44
N ASP A 208 2.95 -13.83 -5.48
CA ASP A 208 1.54 -13.81 -5.10
C ASP A 208 1.21 -12.70 -4.10
N ALA A 209 2.23 -11.97 -3.62
CA ALA A 209 2.07 -10.77 -2.80
C ALA A 209 2.44 -9.54 -3.66
N PRO A 210 1.51 -8.98 -4.44
CA PRO A 210 1.79 -7.81 -5.25
C PRO A 210 2.20 -6.63 -4.36
N PRO A 211 3.29 -5.92 -4.70
CA PRO A 211 3.73 -4.77 -3.92
C PRO A 211 2.78 -3.59 -4.10
N GLY A 212 2.49 -2.90 -3.00
CA GLY A 212 1.69 -1.68 -2.96
C GLY A 212 0.16 -1.89 -2.99
N ALA A 213 -0.55 -0.81 -3.29
CA ALA A 213 -1.99 -0.76 -3.53
C ALA A 213 -2.29 0.08 -4.79
N PRO A 214 -3.44 -0.13 -5.45
CA PRO A 214 -4.48 -1.10 -5.14
C PRO A 214 -4.08 -2.54 -5.50
N GLY A 215 -4.56 -3.51 -4.73
CA GLY A 215 -4.34 -4.93 -4.98
C GLY A 215 -5.60 -5.76 -4.78
N ASN A 216 -5.65 -6.96 -5.35
CA ASN A 216 -6.65 -7.97 -5.07
C ASN A 216 -5.94 -9.30 -4.91
N VAL A 217 -5.94 -9.85 -3.70
CA VAL A 217 -5.15 -11.04 -3.36
C VAL A 217 -6.02 -12.05 -2.65
N ARG A 218 -6.15 -13.24 -3.26
CA ARG A 218 -6.75 -14.41 -2.62
C ARG A 218 -5.67 -15.17 -1.88
N MET A 219 -5.78 -15.21 -0.56
CA MET A 219 -4.87 -15.94 0.31
C MET A 219 -5.55 -17.22 0.77
N GLY A 220 -4.84 -18.34 0.72
CA GLY A 220 -5.28 -19.63 1.24
C GLY A 220 -4.35 -20.13 2.33
N VAL A 221 -4.89 -20.64 3.43
CA VAL A 221 -4.11 -21.23 4.52
C VAL A 221 -4.66 -22.60 4.86
N TRP A 222 -3.77 -23.60 4.86
CA TRP A 222 -4.07 -24.94 5.36
C TRP A 222 -3.57 -25.06 6.81
N ALA A 223 -4.47 -25.28 7.75
CA ALA A 223 -4.17 -25.45 9.16
C ALA A 223 -4.37 -26.92 9.59
N MET A 224 -3.31 -27.58 10.06
CA MET A 224 -3.38 -28.91 10.68
C MET A 224 -2.96 -28.84 12.14
N VAL A 225 -3.61 -29.64 12.99
CA VAL A 225 -3.11 -29.95 14.33
C VAL A 225 -1.91 -30.87 14.13
N LYS A 226 -0.74 -30.48 14.65
CA LYS A 226 0.38 -31.40 14.73
C LYS A 226 0.07 -32.41 15.83
N THR A 227 -0.32 -33.63 15.45
CA THR A 227 -0.18 -34.78 16.34
C THR A 227 1.30 -35.14 16.36
N CYS A 228 1.98 -34.99 17.50
CA CYS A 228 3.30 -35.59 17.66
C CYS A 228 3.13 -37.11 17.61
N VAL A 229 3.32 -37.70 16.44
CA VAL A 229 3.61 -39.12 16.32
C VAL A 229 5.12 -39.23 16.45
N SER A 230 5.60 -39.65 17.62
CA SER A 230 6.97 -40.13 17.76
C SER A 230 7.10 -41.38 16.88
N PHE A 231 7.91 -41.29 15.83
CA PHE A 231 8.47 -42.47 15.17
C PHE A 231 9.66 -42.98 15.97
#